data_AF-A0A847M8Z4-F1
#
_entry.id   AF-A0A847M8Z4-F1
#
_cell.length_a   1.000
_cell.length_b   1.000
_cell.length_c   1.000
_cell.angle_alpha   90.00
_cell.angle_beta   90.00
_cell.angle_gamma   90.00
#
_symmetry.space_group_name_H-M   'P 1'
#
loop_
_entity.id
_entity.type
_entity.pdbx_description
1 polymer ?
#
loop_
_entity_poly.entity_id
_entity_poly.type
_entity_poly.pdbx_seq_one_letter_code
_entity_poly.pdbx_strand_id
1 'polypeptide(L)'
;MPTQVEKIRLLPPSEQNPRNSEGAFIQLNDGRLLFVYSHYYDGGHDHSGAYLAGRYSADGGRTWGEDVTVLENEGACNVMSVSLLRMADGDIGMLYLRKDDPQKLCRAFLRRSSDEAKSWSDP
;
A
#
# COMPACT_ATOMS: atom_id res chain seq x y z
N MET A 1 14.46 -31.58 7.50
CA MET A 1 12.99 -31.42 7.44
C MET A 1 12.70 -30.14 6.67
N PRO A 2 11.89 -30.15 5.59
CA PRO A 2 11.48 -28.88 4.97
C PRO A 2 10.67 -28.07 5.99
N THR A 3 11.00 -26.79 6.12
CA THR A 3 10.28 -25.86 6.99
C THR A 3 8.82 -25.77 6.54
N GLN A 4 7.88 -26.00 7.44
CA GLN A 4 6.45 -25.88 7.15
C GLN A 4 6.16 -24.43 6.74
N VAL A 5 5.58 -24.23 5.56
CA VAL A 5 5.15 -22.91 5.08
C VAL A 5 3.76 -22.62 5.65
N GLU A 6 3.66 -21.56 6.44
CA GLU A 6 2.38 -21.02 6.90
C GLU A 6 1.82 -20.06 5.85
N LYS A 7 0.54 -20.23 5.49
CA LYS A 7 -0.17 -19.32 4.58
C LYS A 7 -1.13 -18.45 5.37
N ILE A 8 -0.86 -17.15 5.42
CA ILE A 8 -1.71 -16.16 6.08
C ILE A 8 -2.73 -15.63 5.08
N ARG A 9 -4.02 -15.74 5.40
CA ARG A 9 -5.09 -15.10 4.64
C ARG A 9 -5.26 -13.66 5.12
N LEU A 10 -4.29 -12.80 4.77
CA LEU A 10 -4.17 -11.46 5.34
C LEU A 10 -5.31 -10.52 4.92
N LEU A 11 -5.63 -10.50 3.63
CA LEU A 11 -6.56 -9.53 3.03
C LEU A 11 -7.74 -10.24 2.31
N PRO A 12 -8.65 -10.91 3.05
CA PRO A 12 -9.82 -11.51 2.45
C PRO A 12 -10.72 -10.43 1.84
N PRO A 13 -11.26 -10.61 0.62
CA PRO A 13 -12.23 -9.68 0.07
C PRO A 13 -13.55 -9.74 0.84
N SER A 14 -14.29 -8.63 0.82
CA SER A 14 -15.62 -8.44 1.41
C SER A 14 -16.49 -7.59 0.49
N GLU A 15 -17.77 -7.40 0.82
CA GLU A 15 -18.64 -6.50 0.05
C GLU A 15 -18.14 -5.05 0.04
N GLN A 16 -17.53 -4.59 1.14
CA GLN A 16 -17.00 -3.23 1.28
C GLN A 16 -15.53 -3.10 0.84
N ASN A 17 -14.84 -4.24 0.65
CA ASN A 17 -13.49 -4.33 0.08
C ASN A 17 -13.43 -5.52 -0.90
N PRO A 18 -13.97 -5.39 -2.11
CA PRO A 18 -14.09 -6.51 -3.04
C PRO A 18 -12.75 -6.98 -3.60
N ARG A 19 -11.69 -6.16 -3.54
CA ARG A 19 -10.38 -6.49 -4.09
C ARG A 19 -9.25 -5.80 -3.33
N ASN A 20 -8.19 -6.57 -3.08
CA ASN A 20 -6.89 -6.06 -2.70
C ASN A 20 -5.87 -6.54 -3.73
N SER A 21 -5.05 -5.63 -4.23
CA SER A 21 -4.03 -5.96 -5.23
C SER A 21 -2.89 -4.97 -5.13
N GLU A 22 -1.75 -5.32 -5.74
CA GLU A 22 -0.48 -4.56 -5.71
C GLU A 22 -0.05 -4.12 -4.32
N GLY A 23 1.11 -4.59 -3.85
CA GLY A 23 1.61 -4.09 -2.58
C GLY A 23 3.10 -4.21 -2.44
N ALA A 24 3.61 -3.43 -1.49
CA ALA A 24 5.02 -3.32 -1.18
C ALA A 24 5.22 -3.39 0.33
N PHE A 25 6.30 -4.07 0.73
CA PHE A 25 6.73 -4.15 2.12
C PHE A 25 7.95 -3.26 2.32
N ILE A 26 8.05 -2.65 3.50
CA ILE A 26 9.28 -2.02 3.96
C ILE A 26 9.47 -2.29 5.45
N GLN A 27 10.72 -2.51 5.85
CA GLN A 27 11.08 -2.59 7.27
C GLN A 27 11.38 -1.18 7.79
N LEU A 28 10.73 -0.82 8.88
CA LEU A 28 10.95 0.43 9.60
C LEU A 28 12.17 0.32 10.54
N ASN A 29 12.71 1.45 10.96
CA ASN A 29 13.87 1.52 11.84
C ASN A 29 13.63 0.87 13.22
N ASP A 30 12.37 0.79 13.66
CA ASP A 30 11.99 0.09 14.89
C ASP A 30 11.83 -1.44 14.72
N GLY A 31 12.11 -1.96 13.52
CA GLY A 31 12.06 -3.38 13.18
C GLY A 31 10.69 -3.86 12.70
N ARG A 32 9.62 -3.06 12.84
CA ARG A 32 8.29 -3.42 12.31
C ARG A 32 8.31 -3.48 10.78
N LEU A 33 7.46 -4.33 10.22
CA LEU A 33 7.14 -4.30 8.79
C LEU A 33 5.92 -3.41 8.57
N LEU A 34 6.00 -2.54 7.58
CA LEU A 34 4.85 -1.88 6.98
C LEU A 34 4.57 -2.54 5.63
N PHE A 35 3.34 -3.01 5.44
CA PHE A 35 2.80 -3.47 4.17
C PHE A 35 1.81 -2.44 3.65
N VAL A 36 2.05 -1.88 2.46
CA VAL A 36 1.12 -0.96 1.79
C VAL A 36 0.56 -1.63 0.55
N TYR A 37 -0.75 -1.49 0.31
CA TYR A 37 -1.43 -2.12 -0.82
C TYR A 37 -2.59 -1.26 -1.36
N SER A 38 -3.04 -1.57 -2.57
CA SER A 38 -4.23 -0.95 -3.15
C SER A 38 -5.49 -1.61 -2.57
N HIS A 39 -6.27 -0.85 -1.82
CA HIS A 39 -7.52 -1.28 -1.22
C HIS A 39 -8.70 -0.74 -2.03
N TYR A 40 -9.42 -1.62 -2.75
CA TYR A 40 -10.55 -1.22 -3.58
C TYR A 40 -11.83 -1.23 -2.74
N TYR A 41 -12.67 -0.20 -2.91
CA TYR A 41 -13.92 -0.05 -2.15
C TYR A 41 -15.15 0.15 -3.04
N ASP A 42 -14.96 0.38 -4.34
CA ASP A 42 -16.04 0.64 -5.32
C ASP A 42 -15.96 -0.35 -6.50
N GLY A 43 -15.86 -1.64 -6.18
CA GLY A 43 -15.76 -2.74 -7.13
C GLY A 43 -14.35 -3.32 -7.31
N GLY A 44 -14.25 -4.42 -8.05
CA GLY A 44 -13.02 -5.20 -8.23
C GLY A 44 -12.32 -4.99 -9.58
N HIS A 45 -12.62 -3.89 -10.29
CA HIS A 45 -12.07 -3.60 -11.62
C HIS A 45 -10.87 -2.65 -11.55
N ASP A 46 -10.07 -2.58 -12.61
CA ASP A 46 -8.84 -1.77 -12.65
C ASP A 46 -9.04 -0.24 -12.61
N HIS A 47 -10.30 0.20 -12.67
CA HIS A 47 -10.70 1.59 -12.59
C HIS A 47 -11.61 1.87 -11.39
N SER A 48 -11.95 0.84 -10.60
CA SER A 48 -12.74 0.99 -9.39
C SER A 48 -12.01 1.87 -8.38
N GLY A 49 -12.78 2.59 -7.56
CA GLY A 49 -12.26 3.41 -6.48
C GLY A 49 -11.35 2.61 -5.55
N ALA A 50 -10.14 3.13 -5.33
CA ALA A 50 -9.17 2.57 -4.41
C ALA A 50 -8.31 3.66 -3.76
N TYR A 51 -7.87 3.37 -2.54
CA TYR A 51 -6.89 4.14 -1.78
C TYR A 51 -5.70 3.23 -1.43
N LEU A 52 -4.61 3.82 -0.95
CA LEU A 52 -3.49 3.02 -0.42
C LEU A 52 -3.72 2.77 1.08
N ALA A 53 -3.92 1.51 1.45
CA ALA A 53 -4.02 1.06 2.83
C ALA A 53 -2.68 0.51 3.30
N GLY A 54 -2.44 0.56 4.61
CA GLY A 54 -1.25 0.04 5.28
C GLY A 54 -1.60 -0.89 6.43
N ARG A 55 -0.78 -1.93 6.66
CA ARG A 55 -0.81 -2.74 7.89
C ARG A 55 0.58 -2.86 8.47
N TYR A 56 0.66 -2.89 9.80
CA TYR A 56 1.91 -3.09 10.50
C TYR A 56 2.01 -4.49 11.09
N SER A 57 3.20 -5.06 11.07
CA SER A 57 3.56 -6.27 11.80
C SER A 57 4.78 -6.03 12.67
N ALA A 58 4.72 -6.46 13.93
CA ALA A 58 5.83 -6.35 14.89
C ALA A 58 6.59 -7.68 15.09
N ASP A 59 6.15 -8.75 14.43
CA ASP A 59 6.66 -10.11 14.65
C ASP A 59 7.18 -10.75 13.35
N GLY A 60 7.66 -9.93 12.42
CA GLY A 60 8.24 -10.39 11.16
C GLY A 60 7.19 -10.92 10.16
N GLY A 61 5.96 -10.41 10.24
CA GLY A 61 4.89 -10.72 9.29
C GLY A 61 4.01 -11.90 9.68
N ARG A 62 4.09 -12.41 10.92
CA ARG A 62 3.25 -13.52 11.40
C ARG A 62 1.86 -13.04 11.78
N THR A 63 1.78 -11.90 12.46
CA THR A 63 0.54 -11.20 12.76
C THR A 63 0.57 -9.77 12.22
N TRP A 64 -0.61 -9.25 11.91
CA TRP A 64 -0.79 -7.94 11.29
C TRP A 64 -1.92 -7.20 11.98
N GLY A 65 -1.74 -5.90 12.18
CA GLY A 65 -2.79 -5.02 12.71
C GLY A 65 -3.90 -4.73 11.69
N GLU A 66 -4.83 -3.87 12.10
CA GLU A 66 -5.88 -3.30 11.25
C GLU A 66 -5.32 -2.36 10.18
N ASP A 67 -6.15 -2.06 9.18
CA ASP A 67 -5.83 -1.12 8.11
C ASP A 67 -5.64 0.29 8.67
N VAL A 68 -4.63 0.99 8.15
CA VAL A 68 -4.50 2.44 8.23
C VAL A 68 -4.54 3.02 6.82
N THR A 69 -5.17 4.17 6.63
CA THR A 69 -5.06 4.88 5.36
C THR A 69 -3.66 5.50 5.24
N VAL A 70 -2.92 5.08 4.22
CA VAL A 70 -1.59 5.63 3.89
C VAL A 70 -1.72 6.81 2.94
N LEU A 71 -2.60 6.69 1.94
CA LEU A 71 -2.93 7.76 1.01
C LEU A 71 -4.38 7.60 0.55
N GLU A 72 -5.19 8.62 0.77
CA GLU A 72 -6.55 8.72 0.26
C GLU A 72 -6.58 8.74 -1.27
N ASN A 73 -7.72 8.41 -1.86
CA ASN A 73 -7.90 8.54 -3.30
C ASN A 73 -7.92 10.01 -3.72
N GLU A 74 -6.83 10.47 -4.33
CA GLU A 74 -6.70 11.81 -4.91
C GLU A 74 -6.87 11.83 -6.44
N GLY A 75 -7.17 10.68 -7.06
CA GLY A 75 -7.47 10.56 -8.47
C GLY A 75 -8.98 10.56 -8.74
N ALA A 76 -9.38 10.83 -9.98
CA ALA A 76 -10.78 10.71 -10.37
C ALA A 76 -11.27 9.25 -10.41
N CYS A 77 -10.36 8.29 -10.61
CA CYS A 77 -10.64 6.86 -10.51
C CYS A 77 -10.02 6.28 -9.22
N ASN A 78 -8.68 6.23 -9.15
CA ASN A 78 -7.99 5.61 -8.03
C ASN A 78 -6.53 6.06 -7.86
N VAL A 79 -5.97 5.70 -6.72
CA VAL A 79 -4.51 5.55 -6.50
C VAL A 79 -4.18 4.08 -6.25
N MET A 80 -3.11 3.57 -6.87
CA MET A 80 -2.78 2.13 -6.86
C MET A 80 -1.32 1.84 -7.23
N SER A 81 -0.97 0.55 -7.30
CA SER A 81 0.34 0.07 -7.78
C SER A 81 1.52 0.64 -7.00
N VAL A 82 1.40 0.64 -5.68
CA VAL A 82 2.42 1.18 -4.78
C VAL A 82 3.75 0.41 -4.87
N SER A 83 4.84 1.16 -4.80
CA SER A 83 6.20 0.66 -4.57
C SER A 83 6.85 1.50 -3.47
N LEU A 84 7.59 0.83 -2.58
CA LEU A 84 8.31 1.48 -1.48
C LEU A 84 9.80 1.21 -1.62
N LEU A 85 10.60 2.24 -1.36
CA LEU A 85 12.06 2.14 -1.36
C LEU A 85 12.65 3.00 -0.25
N ARG A 86 13.52 2.42 0.57
CA ARG A 86 14.40 3.21 1.44
C ARG A 86 15.50 3.84 0.58
N MET A 87 15.54 5.16 0.54
CA MET A 87 16.48 5.94 -0.25
C MET A 87 17.82 6.07 0.49
N ALA A 88 18.85 6.54 -0.21
CA ALA A 88 20.22 6.61 0.30
C ALA A 88 20.38 7.58 1.49
N ASP A 89 19.52 8.58 1.59
CA ASP A 89 19.46 9.54 2.70
C ASP A 89 18.63 9.05 3.89
N GLY A 90 18.08 7.84 3.81
CA GLY A 90 17.31 7.20 4.87
C GLY A 90 15.80 7.38 4.77
N ASP A 91 15.33 8.35 3.99
CA ASP A 91 13.92 8.57 3.70
C ASP A 91 13.28 7.34 3.04
N ILE A 92 11.97 7.20 3.18
CA ILE A 92 11.18 6.24 2.43
C ILE A 92 10.51 6.95 1.25
N GLY A 93 10.79 6.50 0.03
CA GLY A 93 10.06 6.89 -1.16
C GLY A 93 8.85 5.99 -1.39
N MET A 94 7.69 6.59 -1.65
CA MET A 94 6.47 5.91 -2.09
C MET A 94 6.14 6.34 -3.52
N LEU A 95 6.37 5.44 -4.46
CA LEU A 95 5.92 5.58 -5.85
C LEU A 95 4.54 4.95 -5.98
N TYR A 96 3.59 5.63 -6.60
CA TYR A 96 2.26 5.09 -6.87
C TYR A 96 1.72 5.64 -8.19
N LEU A 97 0.70 5.00 -8.73
CA LEU A 97 -0.05 5.50 -9.89
C LEU A 97 -1.29 6.23 -9.41
N ARG A 98 -1.57 7.39 -10.00
CA ARG A 98 -2.86 8.06 -9.90
C ARG A 98 -3.55 8.01 -11.25
N LYS A 99 -4.79 7.52 -11.25
CA LYS A 99 -5.64 7.44 -12.44
C LYS A 99 -6.73 8.49 -12.37
N ASP A 100 -6.64 9.46 -13.27
CA ASP A 100 -7.58 10.56 -13.42
C ASP A 100 -8.58 10.32 -14.58
N ASP A 101 -8.30 9.36 -15.47
CA ASP A 101 -9.21 8.88 -16.51
C ASP A 101 -8.90 7.39 -16.79
N PRO A 102 -9.93 6.53 -16.98
CA PRO A 102 -9.73 5.09 -17.15
C PRO A 102 -8.84 4.73 -18.35
N GLN A 103 -8.83 5.54 -19.41
CA GLN A 103 -8.16 5.21 -20.67
C GLN A 103 -7.05 6.19 -21.04
N LYS A 104 -7.08 7.43 -20.54
CA LYS A 104 -6.28 8.53 -21.07
C LYS A 104 -5.25 9.08 -20.10
N LEU A 105 -5.48 8.97 -18.79
CA LEU A 105 -4.66 9.69 -17.81
C LEU A 105 -4.35 8.84 -16.59
N CYS A 106 -3.17 8.21 -16.64
CA CYS A 106 -2.55 7.50 -15.54
C CYS A 106 -1.11 8.00 -15.42
N ARG A 107 -0.72 8.51 -14.25
CA ARG A 107 0.62 9.07 -14.01
C ARG A 107 1.22 8.50 -12.74
N ALA A 108 2.53 8.34 -12.75
CA ALA A 108 3.28 7.99 -11.55
C ALA A 108 3.56 9.25 -10.71
N PHE A 109 3.45 9.11 -9.40
CA PHE A 109 3.75 10.14 -8.40
C PHE A 109 4.69 9.57 -7.35
N LEU A 110 5.59 10.42 -6.85
CA LEU A 110 6.54 10.06 -5.79
C LEU A 110 6.27 10.96 -4.60
N ARG A 111 5.99 10.36 -3.45
CA ARG A 111 6.00 11.05 -2.15
C ARG A 111 7.14 10.53 -1.30
N ARG A 112 7.64 11.37 -0.38
CA ARG A 112 8.73 11.02 0.52
C ARG A 112 8.26 11.06 1.96
N SER A 113 8.81 10.18 2.78
CA SER A 113 8.66 10.22 4.23
C SER A 113 10.04 10.26 4.87
N SER A 114 10.29 11.30 5.67
CA SER A 114 11.50 11.44 6.48
C SER A 114 11.27 11.01 7.94
N ASP A 115 10.11 10.41 8.25
CA ASP A 115 9.67 10.11 9.61
C ASP A 115 9.17 8.67 9.78
N GLU A 116 9.71 7.74 8.98
CA GLU A 116 9.38 6.31 8.99
C GLU A 116 7.91 6.02 8.66
N ALA A 117 7.43 6.61 7.54
CA ALA A 117 6.09 6.44 6.99
C ALA A 117 4.95 6.92 7.90
N LYS A 118 5.23 7.83 8.83
CA LYS A 118 4.19 8.46 9.66
C LYS A 118 3.49 9.59 8.91
N SER A 119 4.22 10.31 8.06
CA SER A 119 3.69 11.30 7.14
C SER A 119 4.38 11.22 5.79
N TRP A 120 3.71 11.77 4.77
CA TRP A 120 4.18 11.80 3.40
C TRP A 120 4.17 13.23 2.88
N SER A 121 5.22 13.64 2.18
CA SER A 121 5.29 14.92 1.49
C SER A 121 4.21 15.03 0.42
N ASP A 122 3.96 16.26 -0.04
CA ASP A 122 3.33 16.46 -1.34
C ASP A 122 4.17 15.84 -2.47
N PRO A 123 3.53 15.48 -3.60
CA PRO A 123 4.20 14.86 -4.73
C PRO A 123 5.13 15.82 -5.49
#